data_AF-A0A2T4CAU7-F1
#
_entry.id   AF-A0A2T4CAU7-F1
#
_cell.length_a   1.000
_cell.length_b   1.000
_cell.length_c   1.000
_cell.angle_alpha   90.00
_cell.angle_beta   90.00
_cell.angle_gamma   90.00
#
_symmetry.space_group_name_H-M   'P 1'
#
loop_
_entity.id
_entity.type
_entity.pdbx_description
1 polymer ?
#
loop_
_entity_poly.entity_id
_entity_poly.type
_entity_poly.pdbx_seq_one_letter_code
_entity_poly.pdbx_strand_id
1 'polypeptide(L)'
;MDAVAHLLSVRCTETQESNTCEKPASQSGILIAVVITTGLLLLGSLLLVLFWLWLRRRKIDKLEEASDPFELAAYGIEPPVAQRQRRRDYLRHLMGKR
;
A
#
# COMPACT_ATOMS: atom_id res chain seq x y z
N MET A 1 -39.95 33.58 10.92
CA MET A 1 -39.19 32.61 10.09
C MET A 1 -37.72 33.04 10.02
N ASP A 2 -37.19 33.59 11.12
CA ASP A 2 -36.02 34.48 11.07
C ASP A 2 -34.77 33.86 11.73
N ALA A 3 -34.97 32.78 12.51
CA ALA A 3 -33.89 32.07 13.18
C ALA A 3 -33.00 31.26 12.21
N VAL A 4 -33.58 30.76 11.11
CA VAL A 4 -32.84 29.99 10.08
C VAL A 4 -31.98 30.93 9.22
N ALA A 5 -32.44 32.16 8.97
CA ALA A 5 -31.67 33.18 8.25
C ALA A 5 -30.42 33.62 9.02
N HIS A 6 -30.48 33.66 10.36
CA HIS A 6 -29.32 33.96 11.20
C HIS A 6 -28.29 32.83 11.25
N LEU A 7 -28.72 31.56 11.20
CA LEU A 7 -27.81 30.40 11.13
C LEU A 7 -27.12 30.26 9.77
N LEU A 8 -27.76 30.74 8.69
CA LEU A 8 -27.19 30.79 7.34
C LEU A 8 -26.38 32.07 7.05
N SER A 9 -26.36 33.03 7.98
CA SER A 9 -25.44 34.17 7.91
C SER A 9 -24.03 33.73 8.29
N VAL A 10 -23.36 33.01 7.38
CA VAL A 10 -21.90 32.95 7.36
C VAL A 10 -21.46 34.41 7.30
N ARG A 11 -21.03 34.97 8.42
CA ARG A 11 -20.51 36.34 8.49
C ARG A 11 -19.23 36.36 7.68
N CYS A 12 -19.39 36.64 6.40
CA CYS A 12 -18.29 36.83 5.50
C CYS A 12 -17.47 38.00 6.05
N THR A 13 -16.18 37.77 6.25
CA THR A 13 -15.28 38.77 6.82
C THR A 13 -14.77 39.62 5.68
N GLU A 14 -15.07 40.91 5.74
CA GLU A 14 -14.50 41.92 4.85
C GLU A 14 -13.41 42.65 5.63
N THR A 15 -12.19 42.09 5.58
CA THR A 15 -11.00 42.75 6.12
C THR A 15 -10.08 43.10 4.95
N GLN A 16 -9.32 44.19 5.07
CA GLN A 16 -8.41 44.66 4.01
C GLN A 16 -7.39 43.58 3.57
N GLU A 17 -7.16 42.56 4.38
CA GLU A 17 -6.27 41.43 4.08
C GLU A 17 -6.97 40.16 3.58
N SER A 18 -8.27 39.97 3.84
CA SER A 18 -8.99 38.76 3.41
C SER A 18 -10.49 39.02 3.26
N ASN A 19 -10.95 39.09 2.00
CA ASN A 19 -12.37 39.22 1.66
C ASN A 19 -12.95 37.84 1.32
N THR A 20 -13.66 37.23 2.26
CA THR A 20 -14.37 35.95 2.03
C THR A 20 -15.78 36.13 1.48
N CYS A 21 -16.25 37.39 1.36
CA CYS A 21 -17.55 37.78 0.81
C CYS A 21 -17.62 37.65 -0.72
N GLU A 22 -16.47 37.77 -1.39
CA GLU A 22 -16.41 37.75 -2.85
C GLU A 22 -16.29 36.31 -3.34
N LYS A 23 -17.18 35.95 -4.27
CA LYS A 23 -17.17 34.62 -4.89
C LYS A 23 -15.80 34.41 -5.55
N PRO A 24 -15.09 33.31 -5.25
CA PRO A 24 -13.77 33.09 -5.81
C PRO A 24 -13.85 33.12 -7.34
N ALA A 25 -12.94 33.88 -7.96
CA ALA A 25 -12.83 33.95 -9.42
C ALA A 25 -12.79 32.52 -10.00
N SER A 26 -13.50 32.27 -11.09
CA SER A 26 -13.60 30.93 -11.70
C SER A 26 -12.24 30.28 -11.97
N GLN A 27 -11.21 31.10 -12.19
CA GLN A 27 -9.83 30.66 -12.39
C GLN A 27 -9.18 30.03 -11.14
N SER A 28 -9.51 30.47 -9.91
CA SER A 28 -8.91 29.90 -8.70
C SER A 28 -9.38 28.47 -8.45
N GLY A 29 -10.65 28.16 -8.75
CA GLY A 29 -11.17 26.80 -8.69
C GLY A 29 -10.47 25.86 -9.68
N ILE A 30 -10.18 26.34 -10.88
CA ILE A 30 -9.45 25.58 -11.91
C ILE A 30 -8.01 25.33 -11.46
N LEU A 31 -7.33 26.35 -10.94
CA LEU A 31 -5.95 26.22 -10.46
C LEU A 31 -5.83 25.20 -9.32
N ILE A 32 -6.73 25.26 -8.33
CA ILE A 32 -6.75 24.30 -7.21
C ILE A 32 -6.98 22.88 -7.73
N ALA A 33 -7.93 22.69 -8.66
CA ALA A 33 -8.20 21.38 -9.25
C ALA A 33 -6.98 20.82 -10.02
N VAL A 34 -6.29 21.65 -10.79
CA VAL A 34 -5.09 21.24 -11.54
C VAL A 34 -3.95 20.85 -10.58
N VAL A 35 -3.72 21.61 -9.52
CA VAL A 35 -2.68 21.30 -8.52
C VAL A 35 -2.97 19.99 -7.80
N ILE A 36 -4.22 19.75 -7.38
CA ILE A 36 -4.59 18.51 -6.70
C ILE A 36 -4.46 17.31 -7.64
N THR A 37 -4.96 17.42 -8.88
CA THR A 37 -4.94 16.31 -9.84
C THR A 37 -3.50 15.95 -10.25
N THR A 38 -2.66 16.95 -10.52
CA THR A 38 -1.24 16.72 -10.84
C THR A 38 -0.48 16.14 -9.66
N GLY A 39 -0.70 16.64 -8.44
CA GLY A 39 -0.10 16.10 -7.23
C GLY A 39 -0.45 14.62 -7.00
N LEU A 40 -1.73 14.27 -7.16
CA LEU A 40 -2.19 12.88 -7.05
C LEU A 40 -1.62 11.97 -8.14
N LEU A 41 -1.50 12.46 -9.37
CA LEU A 41 -0.93 11.68 -10.47
C LEU A 41 0.55 11.37 -10.25
N LEU A 42 1.34 12.36 -9.83
CA LEU A 42 2.77 12.18 -9.58
C LEU A 42 3.01 11.27 -8.38
N LEU A 43 2.33 11.53 -7.26
CA LEU A 43 2.49 10.73 -6.05
C LEU A 43 1.96 9.31 -6.25
N GLY A 44 0.81 9.17 -6.91
CA GLY A 44 0.20 7.89 -7.23
C GLY A 44 1.07 7.04 -8.16
N SER A 45 1.65 7.66 -9.20
CA SER A 45 2.58 6.98 -10.12
C SER A 45 3.82 6.47 -9.39
N LEU A 46 4.43 7.31 -8.54
CA LEU A 46 5.61 6.93 -7.76
C LEU A 46 5.31 5.74 -6.82
N LEU A 47 4.20 5.81 -6.08
CA LEU A 47 3.78 4.73 -5.17
C LEU A 47 3.48 3.43 -5.93
N LEU A 48 2.85 3.52 -7.10
CA LEU A 48 2.53 2.36 -7.93
C LEU A 48 3.81 1.68 -8.45
N VAL A 49 4.80 2.45 -8.90
CA VAL A 49 6.10 1.92 -9.32
C VAL A 49 6.83 1.27 -8.15
N LEU A 50 6.88 1.93 -6.99
CA LEU A 50 7.50 1.39 -5.78
C LEU A 50 6.82 0.07 -5.34
N PHE A 51 5.50 0.05 -5.34
CA PHE A 51 4.72 -1.14 -5.00
C PHE A 51 4.97 -2.29 -5.98
N TRP A 52 5.04 -1.98 -7.28
CA TRP A 52 5.35 -2.97 -8.31
C TRP A 52 6.77 -3.55 -8.14
N LEU A 53 7.76 -2.69 -7.91
CA LEU A 53 9.13 -3.13 -7.64
C LEU A 53 9.23 -3.97 -6.36
N TRP A 54 8.49 -3.59 -5.31
CA TRP A 54 8.42 -4.36 -4.07
C TRP A 54 7.84 -5.75 -4.29
N LEU A 55 6.71 -5.85 -5.01
CA LEU A 55 6.14 -7.15 -5.38
C LEU A 55 7.06 -7.97 -6.26
N ARG A 56 7.77 -7.32 -7.20
CA ARG A 56 8.73 -8.00 -8.08
C ARG A 56 9.87 -8.61 -7.27
N ARG A 57 10.46 -7.87 -6.33
CA ARG A 57 11.50 -8.38 -5.42
C ARG A 57 10.97 -9.55 -4.61
N ARG A 58 9.80 -9.38 -3.97
CA ARG A 58 9.17 -10.44 -3.17
C ARG A 58 8.87 -11.72 -3.95
N LYS A 59 8.64 -11.64 -5.26
CA LYS A 59 8.50 -12.82 -6.12
C LYS A 59 9.83 -13.54 -6.33
N ILE A 60 10.93 -12.80 -6.49
CA ILE A 60 12.27 -13.36 -6.64
C ILE A 60 12.70 -14.02 -5.33
N ASP A 61 12.53 -13.34 -4.19
CA ASP A 61 12.87 -13.88 -2.86
C ASP A 61 12.16 -15.23 -2.59
N LYS A 62 10.89 -15.34 -3.02
CA LYS A 62 10.12 -16.59 -2.90
C LYS A 62 10.60 -17.71 -3.82
N LEU A 63 11.19 -17.38 -4.97
CA LEU A 63 11.75 -18.36 -5.89
C LEU A 63 13.08 -18.90 -5.35
N GLU A 64 13.90 -18.03 -4.74
CA GLU A 64 15.15 -18.42 -4.07
C GLU A 64 14.87 -19.32 -2.86
N GLU A 65 13.86 -19.00 -2.04
CA GLU A 65 13.48 -19.85 -0.90
C GLU A 65 12.87 -21.21 -1.32
N ALA A 66 12.28 -21.28 -2.51
CA ALA A 66 11.78 -22.53 -3.07
C ALA A 66 12.88 -23.38 -3.74
N SER A 67 13.97 -22.76 -4.23
CA SER A 67 15.05 -23.48 -4.90
C SER A 67 15.98 -24.22 -3.96
N ASP A 68 16.13 -23.75 -2.71
CA ASP A 68 17.06 -24.35 -1.74
C ASP A 68 16.39 -24.87 -0.44
N PRO A 69 15.56 -25.93 -0.52
CA PRO A 69 15.00 -26.58 0.67
C PRO A 69 16.05 -27.31 1.54
N PHE A 70 17.32 -27.34 1.12
CA PHE A 70 18.41 -28.03 1.80
C PHE A 70 19.39 -27.10 2.55
N GLU A 71 19.47 -25.80 2.22
CA GLU A 71 20.35 -24.87 2.95
C GLU A 71 19.84 -24.56 4.37
N LEU A 72 18.53 -24.42 4.58
CA LEU A 72 17.96 -24.24 5.93
C LEU A 72 18.27 -25.42 6.86
N ALA A 73 18.38 -26.64 6.31
CA ALA A 73 18.77 -27.82 7.07
C ALA A 73 20.27 -27.83 7.44
N ALA A 74 21.13 -27.18 6.65
CA ALA A 74 22.56 -27.02 6.96
C ALA A 74 22.80 -25.99 8.08
N TYR A 75 21.91 -24.99 8.21
CA TYR A 75 21.93 -24.02 9.31
C TYR A 75 21.21 -24.49 10.59
N GLY A 76 20.66 -25.72 10.62
CA GLY A 76 19.97 -26.28 11.78
C GLY A 76 18.60 -25.65 12.07
N ILE A 77 18.07 -24.85 11.14
CA ILE A 77 16.77 -24.18 11.25
C ILE A 77 15.80 -24.95 10.34
N GLU A 78 15.47 -26.17 10.74
CA GLU A 78 14.53 -26.97 9.96
C GLU A 78 13.08 -26.51 10.24
N PRO A 79 12.30 -26.09 9.23
CA PRO A 79 10.87 -25.88 9.41
C PRO A 79 10.20 -27.24 9.74
N PRO A 80 9.25 -27.30 10.69
CA PRO A 80 8.71 -28.55 11.23
C PRO A 80 8.02 -29.43 10.16
N VAL A 81 7.61 -28.83 9.05
CA VAL A 81 7.02 -29.51 7.89
C VAL A 81 8.05 -30.34 7.12
N ALA A 82 9.28 -29.87 6.96
CA ALA A 82 10.34 -30.59 6.25
C ALA A 82 10.83 -31.81 7.04
N GLN A 83 10.90 -31.70 8.38
CA GLN A 83 11.22 -32.82 9.26
C GLN A 83 10.17 -33.93 9.22
N ARG A 84 8.89 -33.59 9.19
CA ARG A 84 7.79 -34.57 9.05
C ARG A 84 7.86 -35.30 7.71
N GLN A 85 8.16 -34.59 6.63
CA GLN A 85 8.29 -35.17 5.29
C GLN A 85 9.42 -36.22 5.26
N ARG A 86 10.63 -35.85 5.75
CA ARG A 86 11.78 -36.78 5.82
C ARG A 86 11.50 -38.02 6.66
N ARG A 87 10.85 -37.87 7.83
CA ARG A 87 10.47 -39.02 8.66
C ARG A 87 9.49 -39.95 7.93
N ARG A 88 8.53 -39.39 7.18
CA ARG A 88 7.56 -40.18 6.41
C ARG A 88 8.23 -40.95 5.28
N ASP A 89 9.17 -40.33 4.59
CA ASP A 89 9.90 -40.97 3.48
C ASP A 89 10.87 -42.04 3.98
N TYR A 90 11.54 -41.81 5.12
CA TYR A 90 12.35 -42.84 5.79
C TYR A 90 11.52 -44.06 6.20
N LEU A 91 10.35 -43.84 6.80
CA LEU A 91 9.44 -44.93 7.18
C LEU A 91 8.94 -45.71 5.96
N ARG A 92 8.63 -45.03 4.84
CA ARG A 92 8.27 -45.70 3.58
C ARG A 92 9.41 -46.55 3.04
N HIS A 93 10.64 -46.06 3.09
CA HIS A 93 11.81 -46.81 2.64
C HIS A 93 12.05 -48.08 3.46
N LEU A 94 11.81 -48.03 4.78
CA LEU A 94 11.87 -49.19 5.65
C LEU A 94 10.74 -50.19 5.38
N MET A 95 9.52 -49.71 5.13
CA MET A 95 8.36 -50.57 4.87
C MET A 95 8.35 -51.17 3.46
N GLY A 96 8.97 -50.52 2.47
CA GLY A 96 9.05 -51.01 1.09
C GLY A 96 10.19 -52.00 0.82
N LYS A 97 11.03 -52.30 1.81
CA LYS A 97 12.19 -53.20 1.68
C LYS A 97 11.92 -54.64 2.14
N ARG A 98 10.68 -55.13 1.96
CA ARG A 98 10.28 -56.52 2.22
C ARG A 98 10.06 -57.27 0.93
#